data_AF-A0A8T1W9R4-F1
#
_entry.id   AF-A0A8T1W9R4-F1
#
_cell.length_a   1.000
_cell.length_b   1.000
_cell.length_c   1.000
_cell.angle_alpha   90.00
_cell.angle_beta   90.00
_cell.angle_gamma   90.00
#
_symmetry.space_group_name_H-M   'P 1'
#
loop_
_entity.id
_entity.type
_entity.pdbx_description
1 polymer ?
#
loop_
_entity_poly.entity_id
_entity_poly.type
_entity_poly.pdbx_seq_one_letter_code
_entity_poly.pdbx_strand_id
1 'polypeptide(L)'
;MAVLPRFEPVEVQFEALQVATKFVFGTLWQGGDVSKVLEWRLVLQALYHSDVGGCRWFLSTMEANEELLLELLVFNEHREVRELMVNVLSEAIATTSNTDFEEEAEAIHQTLSEDPDVNKQLPASFEFMFFVIQLMPALLSVPVQHHRQYFLMMYDFVQTGRNEGSFLVVNSVVGAIVALLTGLGQTQPLLQLHLKKHKPKQILKRIDLSVTVLKLLSVLIRCSLPPAMDVPADVEHPLMLPSNMAHDHVDLTPTDHDVLLNERFITLLTQRANHYTKETKPLEQIISHLCWESRRVTSAFIEKIMHGIEVEDHHDVKPYFRTLNSLLKMRDSLAEERLADGLTKLLAVMASQQKFYKATETSLDMLARLAKRHIAVTRWLRDNRMSCVWMEKWLVAHRGAEGYLQQRKTVLVKPNSTSSWVNVSVTSSGLIKAIDRSISKLLPRIRSILDPDAAVETFYDSDDNPQRLVGKRVRVKWAKDKWYEGTVQQFNEDTYEHFVAYDDGDKRSYHMSEKLFYVVDLTPSPKARKKKLQGVSKPN
;
A
#
# COMPACT_ATOMS: atom_id res chain seq x y z
N MET A 1 0.94 -18.24 16.58
CA MET A 1 2.35 -18.05 16.94
C MET A 1 2.89 -19.42 17.29
N ALA A 2 3.93 -19.90 16.59
CA ALA A 2 4.64 -21.10 17.00
C ALA A 2 5.43 -20.76 18.27
N VAL A 3 5.37 -21.60 19.28
CA VAL A 3 6.15 -21.43 20.52
C VAL A 3 7.62 -21.59 20.14
N LEU A 4 8.40 -20.52 20.24
CA LEU A 4 9.84 -20.57 20.01
C LEU A 4 10.49 -21.43 21.10
N PRO A 5 11.41 -22.33 20.75
CA PRO A 5 12.10 -23.15 21.73
C PRO A 5 12.95 -22.26 22.65
N ARG A 6 12.88 -22.49 23.97
CA ARG A 6 13.77 -21.86 24.97
C ARG A 6 15.06 -22.65 25.09
N PHE A 7 16.17 -21.96 25.31
CA PHE A 7 17.47 -22.59 25.58
C PHE A 7 17.57 -23.02 27.05
N GLU A 8 18.01 -24.24 27.32
CA GLU A 8 18.39 -24.74 28.66
C GLU A 8 19.82 -25.31 28.55
N PRO A 9 20.78 -24.99 29.44
CA PRO A 9 20.69 -24.35 30.77
C PRO A 9 20.73 -22.81 30.74
N VAL A 10 20.06 -22.15 31.69
CA VAL A 10 19.93 -20.68 31.76
C VAL A 10 21.24 -20.01 32.18
N GLU A 11 22.03 -20.66 33.02
CA GLU A 11 23.22 -20.10 33.67
C GLU A 11 24.40 -19.83 32.70
N VAL A 12 24.36 -20.43 31.51
CA VAL A 12 25.40 -20.29 30.47
C VAL A 12 24.85 -19.68 29.18
N GLN A 13 23.62 -19.16 29.20
CA GLN A 13 22.96 -18.62 28.01
C GLN A 13 23.74 -17.46 27.40
N PHE A 14 24.27 -16.57 28.23
CA PHE A 14 25.04 -15.41 27.79
C PHE A 14 26.31 -15.82 27.06
N GLU A 15 27.13 -16.70 27.65
CA GLU A 15 28.35 -17.21 27.02
C GLU A 15 28.02 -18.02 25.75
N ALA A 16 26.95 -18.82 25.78
CA ALA A 16 26.50 -19.58 24.62
C ALA A 16 26.09 -18.65 23.46
N LEU A 17 25.35 -17.57 23.74
CA LEU A 17 24.97 -16.55 22.76
C LEU A 17 26.21 -15.87 22.18
N GLN A 18 27.17 -15.48 23.02
CA GLN A 18 28.41 -14.84 22.57
C GLN A 18 29.22 -15.77 21.67
N VAL A 19 29.40 -17.03 22.07
CA VAL A 19 30.14 -18.04 21.30
C VAL A 19 29.43 -18.32 19.98
N ALA A 20 28.12 -18.58 19.99
CA ALA A 20 27.35 -18.85 18.78
C ALA A 20 27.41 -17.68 17.81
N THR A 21 27.23 -16.45 18.30
CA THR A 21 27.26 -15.23 17.48
C THR A 21 28.63 -15.02 16.84
N LYS A 22 29.71 -15.08 17.62
CA LYS A 22 31.07 -14.93 17.11
C LYS A 22 31.44 -16.06 16.14
N PHE A 23 31.02 -17.28 16.43
CA PHE A 23 31.27 -18.42 15.55
C PHE A 23 30.54 -18.25 14.21
N VAL A 24 29.26 -17.91 14.23
CA VAL A 24 28.46 -17.78 12.99
C VAL A 24 28.92 -16.59 12.14
N PHE A 25 28.98 -15.39 12.72
CA PHE A 25 29.26 -14.17 11.96
C PHE A 25 30.75 -13.85 11.84
N GLY A 26 31.59 -14.34 12.75
CA GLY A 26 33.04 -14.11 12.74
C GLY A 26 33.85 -15.24 12.11
N THR A 27 33.40 -16.50 12.20
CA THR A 27 34.19 -17.66 11.72
C THR A 27 33.53 -18.37 10.52
N LEU A 28 32.30 -18.84 10.67
CA LEU A 28 31.61 -19.58 9.61
C LEU A 28 31.34 -18.71 8.39
N TRP A 29 30.90 -17.46 8.62
CA TRP A 29 30.71 -16.50 7.54
C TRP A 29 32.00 -16.27 6.75
N GLN A 30 33.13 -16.05 7.41
CA GLN A 30 34.43 -15.90 6.74
C GLN A 30 34.86 -17.17 5.97
N GLY A 31 34.34 -18.33 6.35
CA GLY A 31 34.51 -19.59 5.62
C GLY A 31 33.69 -19.69 4.32
N GLY A 32 32.78 -18.75 4.04
CA GLY A 32 32.01 -18.64 2.79
C GLY A 32 30.86 -19.65 2.61
N ASP A 33 30.63 -20.53 3.59
CA ASP A 33 29.58 -21.56 3.51
C ASP A 33 28.24 -21.04 4.05
N VAL A 34 27.47 -20.41 3.17
CA VAL A 34 26.15 -19.83 3.50
C VAL A 34 25.18 -20.88 4.03
N SER A 35 25.22 -22.11 3.52
CA SER A 35 24.27 -23.16 3.96
C SER A 35 24.46 -23.48 5.43
N LYS A 36 25.72 -23.62 5.86
CA LYS A 36 26.05 -23.84 7.27
C LYS A 36 25.68 -22.64 8.14
N VAL A 37 25.89 -21.42 7.66
CA VAL A 37 25.45 -20.21 8.40
C VAL A 37 23.94 -20.25 8.66
N LEU A 38 23.15 -20.69 7.69
CA LEU A 38 21.68 -20.71 7.80
C LEU A 38 21.14 -21.83 8.71
N GLU A 39 21.88 -22.92 8.91
CA GLU A 39 21.51 -23.98 9.87
C GLU A 39 21.41 -23.45 11.31
N TRP A 40 22.15 -22.39 11.63
CA TRP A 40 22.16 -21.78 12.97
C TRP A 40 20.99 -20.84 13.23
N ARG A 41 20.13 -20.56 12.23
CA ARG A 41 19.05 -19.56 12.35
C ARG A 41 18.15 -19.80 13.57
N LEU A 42 17.66 -21.02 13.74
CA LEU A 42 16.74 -21.35 14.84
C LEU A 42 17.43 -21.31 16.21
N VAL A 43 18.70 -21.71 16.27
CA VAL A 43 19.50 -21.69 17.50
C VAL A 43 19.77 -20.26 17.94
N LEU A 44 20.19 -19.39 17.01
CA LEU A 44 20.40 -17.98 17.30
C LEU A 44 19.09 -17.34 17.76
N GLN A 45 17.99 -17.51 17.02
CA GLN A 45 16.69 -16.94 17.41
C GLN A 45 16.27 -17.37 18.83
N ALA A 46 16.45 -18.65 19.19
CA ALA A 46 16.15 -19.13 20.54
C ALA A 46 16.99 -18.44 21.62
N LEU A 47 18.30 -18.25 21.38
CA LEU A 47 19.22 -17.61 22.33
C LEU A 47 18.90 -16.12 22.51
N TYR A 48 18.68 -15.39 21.42
CA TYR A 48 18.36 -13.95 21.45
C TYR A 48 16.97 -13.67 22.05
N HIS A 49 16.03 -14.61 21.95
CA HIS A 49 14.73 -14.48 22.58
C HIS A 49 14.78 -14.58 24.12
N SER A 50 15.78 -15.29 24.66
CA SER A 50 15.83 -15.61 26.09
C SER A 50 16.80 -14.78 26.92
N ASP A 51 17.81 -14.14 26.30
CA ASP A 51 18.91 -13.50 27.03
C ASP A 51 19.06 -12.01 26.72
N VAL A 52 18.49 -11.17 27.59
CA VAL A 52 18.52 -9.70 27.49
C VAL A 52 19.95 -9.16 27.56
N GLY A 53 20.79 -9.73 28.44
CA GLY A 53 22.19 -9.32 28.59
C GLY A 53 22.99 -9.55 27.31
N GLY A 54 22.81 -10.70 26.67
CA GLY A 54 23.41 -11.04 25.38
C GLY A 54 22.91 -10.17 24.24
N CYS A 55 21.62 -9.80 24.26
CA CYS A 55 21.07 -8.84 23.30
C CYS A 55 21.73 -7.46 23.43
N ARG A 56 21.83 -6.91 24.66
CA ARG A 56 22.51 -5.62 24.91
C ARG A 56 23.98 -5.68 24.47
N TRP A 57 24.67 -6.78 24.81
CA TRP A 57 26.06 -7.03 24.36
C TRP A 57 26.18 -7.05 22.83
N PHE A 58 25.28 -7.74 22.14
CA PHE A 58 25.32 -7.88 20.70
C PHE A 58 25.10 -6.54 19.98
N LEU A 59 24.10 -5.77 20.41
CA LEU A 59 23.83 -4.43 19.85
C LEU A 59 25.05 -3.52 20.01
N SER A 60 25.63 -3.46 21.21
CA SER A 60 26.86 -2.70 21.48
C SER A 60 28.05 -3.20 20.65
N THR A 61 28.16 -4.53 20.47
CA THR A 61 29.24 -5.12 19.64
C THR A 61 29.10 -4.75 18.17
N MET A 62 27.88 -4.70 17.62
CA MET A 62 27.63 -4.29 16.24
C MET A 62 27.83 -2.78 16.05
N GLU A 63 27.46 -1.97 17.03
CA GLU A 63 27.76 -0.53 17.03
C GLU A 63 29.27 -0.26 17.01
N ALA A 64 30.03 -1.00 17.83
CA ALA A 64 31.50 -0.90 17.85
C ALA A 64 32.18 -1.43 16.57
N ASN A 65 31.46 -2.18 15.72
CA ASN A 65 32.00 -2.80 14.50
C ASN A 65 31.14 -2.44 13.26
N GLU A 66 31.10 -1.16 12.90
CA GLU A 66 30.35 -0.63 11.74
C GLU A 66 30.59 -1.42 10.45
N GLU A 67 31.86 -1.76 10.16
CA GLU A 67 32.22 -2.48 8.93
C GLU A 67 31.55 -3.85 8.83
N LEU A 68 31.56 -4.62 9.93
CA LEU A 68 30.94 -5.94 9.98
C LEU A 68 29.41 -5.84 9.86
N LEU A 69 28.79 -4.86 10.53
CA LEU A 69 27.36 -4.64 10.41
C LEU A 69 26.97 -4.32 8.95
N LEU A 70 27.69 -3.39 8.31
CA LEU A 70 27.44 -3.05 6.91
C LEU A 70 27.72 -4.22 5.97
N GLU A 71 28.77 -5.00 6.21
CA GLU A 71 29.09 -6.21 5.45
C GLU A 71 27.94 -7.21 5.50
N LEU A 72 27.38 -7.49 6.68
CA LEU A 72 26.33 -8.49 6.86
C LEU A 72 24.94 -7.99 6.44
N LEU A 73 24.63 -6.71 6.66
CA LEU A 73 23.30 -6.14 6.47
C LEU A 73 23.10 -5.50 5.09
N VAL A 74 24.12 -4.84 4.54
CA VAL A 74 24.00 -3.99 3.35
C VAL A 74 24.82 -4.53 2.17
N PHE A 75 26.11 -4.76 2.37
CA PHE A 75 27.05 -5.10 1.31
C PHE A 75 27.07 -6.59 0.95
N ASN A 76 26.52 -7.46 1.79
CA ASN A 76 26.48 -8.89 1.51
C ASN A 76 25.75 -9.15 0.20
N GLU A 77 26.28 -10.00 -0.67
CA GLU A 77 25.61 -10.44 -1.90
C GLU A 77 24.49 -11.45 -1.61
N HIS A 78 24.68 -12.30 -0.58
CA HIS A 78 23.73 -13.34 -0.21
C HIS A 78 22.55 -12.77 0.57
N ARG A 79 21.37 -12.81 -0.06
CA ARG A 79 20.12 -12.31 0.53
C ARG A 79 19.79 -13.02 1.84
N GLU A 80 20.04 -14.31 1.92
CA GLU A 80 19.73 -15.18 3.05
C GLU A 80 20.53 -14.80 4.30
N VAL A 81 21.77 -14.33 4.11
CA VAL A 81 22.63 -13.82 5.19
C VAL A 81 22.10 -12.48 5.70
N ARG A 82 21.73 -11.56 4.79
CA ARG A 82 21.07 -10.30 5.17
C ARG A 82 19.77 -10.55 5.94
N GLU A 83 18.98 -11.54 5.51
CA GLU A 83 17.74 -11.94 6.21
C GLU A 83 18.02 -12.54 7.59
N LEU A 84 19.05 -13.38 7.74
CA LEU A 84 19.47 -13.89 9.04
C LEU A 84 19.89 -12.74 9.97
N MET A 85 20.69 -11.80 9.47
CA MET A 85 21.16 -10.66 10.25
C MET A 85 20.00 -9.78 10.74
N VAL A 86 19.04 -9.46 9.87
CA VAL A 86 17.84 -8.71 10.27
C VAL A 86 17.02 -9.47 11.31
N ASN A 87 16.84 -10.79 11.16
CA ASN A 87 16.09 -11.58 12.13
C ASN A 87 16.74 -11.53 13.52
N VAL A 88 18.07 -11.66 13.59
CA VAL A 88 18.81 -11.60 14.85
C VAL A 88 18.79 -10.21 15.46
N LEU A 89 19.01 -9.15 14.66
CA LEU A 89 18.93 -7.77 15.13
C LEU A 89 17.54 -7.40 15.64
N SER A 90 16.50 -7.80 14.90
CA SER A 90 15.11 -7.48 15.26
C SER A 90 14.69 -8.21 16.53
N GLU A 91 15.13 -9.46 16.73
CA GLU A 91 14.93 -10.18 17.98
C GLU A 91 15.66 -9.49 19.13
N ALA A 92 16.95 -9.14 18.95
CA ALA A 92 17.73 -8.45 19.97
C ALA A 92 17.11 -7.10 20.38
N ILE A 93 16.64 -6.32 19.40
CA ILE A 93 15.95 -5.05 19.60
C ILE A 93 14.62 -5.25 20.35
N ALA A 94 13.82 -6.26 19.97
CA ALA A 94 12.54 -6.53 20.61
C ALA A 94 12.73 -7.01 22.05
N THR A 95 13.67 -7.92 22.28
CA THR A 95 14.00 -8.43 23.61
C THR A 95 14.44 -7.31 24.55
N THR A 96 15.37 -6.43 24.13
CA THR A 96 15.82 -5.33 24.98
C THR A 96 14.73 -4.29 25.23
N SER A 97 13.98 -3.91 24.20
CA SER A 97 12.92 -2.90 24.35
C SER A 97 11.84 -3.33 25.34
N ASN A 98 11.41 -4.59 25.31
CA ASN A 98 10.39 -5.09 26.24
C ASN A 98 10.82 -5.02 27.71
N THR A 99 12.06 -5.43 28.02
CA THR A 99 12.59 -5.36 29.39
C THR A 99 12.79 -3.94 29.89
N ASP A 100 13.29 -3.03 29.04
CA ASP A 100 13.58 -1.66 29.46
C ASP A 100 12.29 -0.92 29.89
N PHE A 101 11.14 -1.25 29.26
CA PHE A 101 9.82 -0.74 29.69
C PHE A 101 9.28 -1.42 30.95
N GLU A 102 9.53 -2.72 31.16
CA GLU A 102 9.15 -3.42 32.40
C GLU A 102 9.95 -2.86 33.60
N GLU A 103 11.26 -2.67 33.44
CA GLU A 103 12.14 -2.07 34.45
C GLU A 103 11.73 -0.63 34.78
N GLU A 104 11.38 0.21 33.79
CA GLU A 104 10.92 1.59 34.02
C GLU A 104 9.53 1.64 34.70
N ALA A 105 8.62 0.73 34.35
CA ALA A 105 7.30 0.62 35.01
C ALA A 105 7.42 0.17 36.48
N GLU A 106 8.31 -0.80 36.77
CA GLU A 106 8.60 -1.23 38.13
C GLU A 106 9.29 -0.13 38.96
N ALA A 107 10.21 0.62 38.35
CA ALA A 107 10.88 1.76 38.99
C ALA A 107 9.89 2.88 39.35
N ILE A 108 8.95 3.22 38.46
CA ILE A 108 7.90 4.24 38.71
C ILE A 108 6.96 3.79 39.84
N HIS A 109 6.66 2.49 39.94
CA HIS A 109 5.88 1.95 41.05
C HIS A 109 6.63 1.96 42.39
N GLN A 110 7.97 1.95 42.36
CA GLN A 110 8.82 1.96 43.55
C GLN A 110 9.28 3.36 43.98
N THR A 111 9.32 4.34 43.07
CA THR A 111 9.78 5.71 43.34
C THR A 111 8.65 6.74 43.22
N LEU A 112 7.84 6.84 44.27
CA LEU A 112 7.02 8.02 44.60
C LEU A 112 7.81 9.08 45.41
N SER A 113 9.14 9.08 45.35
CA SER A 113 9.99 10.06 46.02
C SER A 113 11.05 10.64 45.07
N GLU A 114 10.81 11.91 44.73
CA GLU A 114 11.67 12.99 44.21
C GLU A 114 13.18 12.71 44.01
N ASP A 115 13.64 12.74 42.74
CA ASP A 115 14.83 13.51 42.30
C ASP A 115 14.84 13.65 40.76
N PRO A 116 14.92 14.87 40.15
CA PRO A 116 14.74 15.06 38.71
C PRO A 116 16.02 15.02 37.87
N ASP A 117 17.19 14.67 38.42
CA ASP A 117 18.50 14.82 37.75
C ASP A 117 19.25 13.49 37.49
N VAL A 118 18.52 12.39 37.30
CA VAL A 118 19.11 11.17 36.74
C VAL A 118 19.22 11.36 35.23
N ASN A 119 20.45 11.47 34.71
CA ASN A 119 20.76 11.37 33.28
C ASN A 119 20.05 10.15 32.69
N LYS A 120 18.88 10.35 32.08
CA LYS A 120 18.11 9.28 31.44
C LYS A 120 18.87 8.82 30.21
N GLN A 121 19.68 7.79 30.39
CA GLN A 121 20.34 7.10 29.29
C GLN A 121 19.26 6.44 28.41
N LEU A 122 19.44 6.51 27.09
CA LEU A 122 18.48 5.92 26.17
C LEU A 122 18.50 4.38 26.30
N PRO A 123 17.37 3.70 26.10
CA PRO A 123 17.35 2.25 25.98
C PRO A 123 18.34 1.76 24.90
N ALA A 124 18.97 0.61 25.11
CA ALA A 124 20.01 0.10 24.21
C ALA A 124 19.52 -0.08 22.77
N SER A 125 18.23 -0.42 22.59
CA SER A 125 17.60 -0.53 21.27
C SER A 125 17.50 0.83 20.56
N PHE A 126 17.24 1.92 21.29
CA PHE A 126 17.15 3.28 20.76
C PHE A 126 18.54 3.82 20.39
N GLU A 127 19.54 3.60 21.25
CA GLU A 127 20.95 3.95 20.96
C GLU A 127 21.42 3.25 19.68
N PHE A 128 21.21 1.93 19.59
CA PHE A 128 21.58 1.16 18.41
C PHE A 128 20.81 1.62 17.16
N MET A 129 19.51 1.88 17.27
CA MET A 129 18.72 2.35 16.13
C MET A 129 19.18 3.73 15.65
N PHE A 130 19.56 4.63 16.56
CA PHE A 130 20.16 5.91 16.21
C PHE A 130 21.42 5.74 15.35
N PHE A 131 22.31 4.83 15.78
CA PHE A 131 23.50 4.46 15.01
C PHE A 131 23.12 3.91 13.63
N VAL A 132 22.17 2.97 13.55
CA VAL A 132 21.72 2.40 12.26
C VAL A 132 21.22 3.48 11.31
N ILE A 133 20.42 4.45 11.76
CA ILE A 133 19.89 5.54 10.91
C ILE A 133 21.03 6.33 10.26
N GLN A 134 22.14 6.57 10.99
CA GLN A 134 23.29 7.31 10.45
C GLN A 134 23.98 6.57 9.29
N LEU A 135 23.82 5.24 9.22
CA LEU A 135 24.37 4.39 8.17
C LEU A 135 23.53 4.33 6.88
N MET A 136 22.33 4.94 6.87
CA MET A 136 21.42 4.93 5.70
C MET A 136 22.09 5.32 4.36
N PRO A 137 23.03 6.29 4.31
CA PRO A 137 23.75 6.64 3.08
C PRO A 137 24.52 5.48 2.42
N ALA A 138 24.91 4.44 3.19
CA ALA A 138 25.57 3.25 2.66
C ALA A 138 24.69 2.48 1.65
N LEU A 139 23.36 2.63 1.73
CA LEU A 139 22.45 2.03 0.74
C LEU A 139 22.72 2.53 -0.68
N LEU A 140 23.27 3.74 -0.84
CA LEU A 140 23.49 4.34 -2.15
C LEU A 140 24.68 3.73 -2.90
N SER A 141 25.51 2.92 -2.24
CA SER A 141 26.61 2.19 -2.90
C SER A 141 26.24 0.76 -3.31
N VAL A 142 25.00 0.32 -3.07
CA VAL A 142 24.54 -1.05 -3.40
C VAL A 142 23.26 -1.05 -4.23
N PRO A 143 23.03 -2.08 -5.06
CA PRO A 143 21.79 -2.22 -5.83
C PRO A 143 20.53 -2.22 -4.96
N VAL A 144 19.42 -1.75 -5.51
CA VAL A 144 18.12 -1.60 -4.79
C VAL A 144 17.61 -2.88 -4.11
N GLN A 145 17.97 -4.06 -4.63
CA GLN A 145 17.63 -5.36 -4.05
C GLN A 145 18.27 -5.61 -2.67
N HIS A 146 19.30 -4.85 -2.29
CA HIS A 146 19.97 -4.93 -0.98
C HIS A 146 19.25 -4.07 0.08
N HIS A 147 18.44 -3.10 -0.33
CA HIS A 147 17.85 -2.11 0.57
C HIS A 147 16.75 -2.69 1.47
N ARG A 148 16.10 -3.78 1.04
CA ARG A 148 14.91 -4.33 1.70
C ARG A 148 15.17 -4.69 3.16
N GLN A 149 16.26 -5.39 3.44
CA GLN A 149 16.59 -5.88 4.79
C GLN A 149 16.86 -4.74 5.76
N TYR A 150 17.59 -3.71 5.33
CA TYR A 150 17.84 -2.52 6.12
C TYR A 150 16.54 -1.81 6.55
N PHE A 151 15.62 -1.56 5.62
CA PHE A 151 14.32 -0.95 5.95
C PHE A 151 13.37 -1.88 6.71
N LEU A 152 13.52 -3.20 6.57
CA LEU A 152 12.74 -4.17 7.33
C LEU A 152 13.09 -4.10 8.82
N MET A 153 14.39 -3.99 9.17
CA MET A 153 14.81 -3.82 10.56
C MET A 153 14.21 -2.55 11.19
N MET A 154 14.24 -1.41 10.48
CA MET A 154 13.59 -0.18 10.95
C MET A 154 12.08 -0.36 11.09
N TYR A 155 11.46 -1.09 10.16
CA TYR A 155 10.02 -1.37 10.24
C TYR A 155 9.67 -2.23 11.45
N ASP A 156 10.46 -3.27 11.73
CA ASP A 156 10.26 -4.17 12.87
C ASP A 156 10.45 -3.41 14.19
N PHE A 157 11.43 -2.52 14.30
CA PHE A 157 11.57 -1.59 15.44
C PHE A 157 10.33 -0.72 15.64
N VAL A 158 9.77 -0.14 14.58
CA VAL A 158 8.54 0.66 14.69
C VAL A 158 7.31 -0.21 15.03
N GLN A 159 7.36 -1.52 14.79
CA GLN A 159 6.28 -2.44 15.20
C GLN A 159 6.34 -2.83 16.69
N THR A 160 7.46 -2.62 17.40
CA THR A 160 7.55 -2.96 18.83
C THR A 160 6.71 -2.02 19.68
N GLY A 161 6.63 -0.74 19.31
CA GLY A 161 5.84 0.25 20.05
C GLY A 161 5.72 1.60 19.36
N ARG A 162 4.94 2.50 19.97
CA ARG A 162 4.74 3.86 19.45
C ARG A 162 5.93 4.78 19.70
N ASN A 163 6.63 4.61 20.82
CA ASN A 163 7.78 5.43 21.19
C ASN A 163 8.91 5.30 20.15
N GLU A 164 9.08 4.10 19.61
CA GLU A 164 10.01 3.74 18.55
C GLU A 164 9.69 4.47 17.24
N GLY A 165 8.40 4.50 16.87
CA GLY A 165 7.92 5.29 15.74
C GLY A 165 8.18 6.79 15.92
N SER A 166 7.80 7.34 17.08
CA SER A 166 8.03 8.75 17.41
C SER A 166 9.52 9.10 17.42
N PHE A 167 10.37 8.22 17.91
CA PHE A 167 11.82 8.38 17.90
C PHE A 167 12.38 8.49 16.48
N LEU A 168 11.96 7.62 15.55
CA LEU A 168 12.41 7.74 14.16
C LEU A 168 11.93 9.03 13.48
N VAL A 169 10.73 9.51 13.80
CA VAL A 169 10.21 10.77 13.26
C VAL A 169 11.03 11.97 13.76
N VAL A 170 11.30 12.06 15.06
CA VAL A 170 12.10 13.15 15.66
C VAL A 170 13.52 13.17 15.11
N ASN A 171 14.05 12.00 14.72
CA ASN A 171 15.37 11.85 14.10
C ASN A 171 15.37 12.00 12.57
N SER A 172 14.38 12.69 11.97
CA SER A 172 14.31 13.01 10.53
C SER A 172 14.36 11.80 9.58
N VAL A 173 13.96 10.60 10.04
CA VAL A 173 13.97 9.39 9.19
C VAL A 173 12.99 9.52 8.04
N VAL A 174 11.82 10.14 8.29
CA VAL A 174 10.80 10.38 7.25
C VAL A 174 11.40 11.27 6.16
N GLY A 175 11.96 12.41 6.53
CA GLY A 175 12.60 13.33 5.60
C GLY A 175 13.74 12.68 4.82
N ALA A 176 14.61 11.93 5.50
CA ALA A 176 15.73 11.22 4.88
C ALA A 176 15.28 10.23 3.80
N ILE A 177 14.31 9.36 4.11
CA ILE A 177 13.79 8.36 3.16
C ILE A 177 13.15 9.08 1.95
N VAL A 178 12.29 10.07 2.18
CA VAL A 178 11.60 10.80 1.10
C VAL A 178 12.59 11.58 0.23
N ALA A 179 13.63 12.17 0.83
CA ALA A 179 14.67 12.87 0.10
C ALA A 179 15.51 11.92 -0.77
N LEU A 180 15.81 10.71 -0.30
CA LEU A 180 16.48 9.70 -1.13
C LEU A 180 15.57 9.23 -2.28
N LEU A 181 14.28 9.01 -2.03
CA LEU A 181 13.32 8.62 -3.07
C LEU A 181 13.19 9.69 -4.18
N THR A 182 13.20 10.96 -3.80
CA THR A 182 12.98 12.10 -4.72
C THR A 182 14.28 12.65 -5.32
N GLY A 183 15.45 12.15 -4.89
CA GLY A 183 16.76 12.66 -5.26
C GLY A 183 17.07 14.05 -4.69
N LEU A 184 16.46 14.39 -3.54
CA LEU A 184 16.70 15.60 -2.76
C LEU A 184 17.58 15.34 -1.53
N GLY A 185 18.29 14.20 -1.47
CA GLY A 185 19.08 13.79 -0.29
C GLY A 185 20.02 14.86 0.29
N GLN A 186 20.56 15.76 -0.54
CA GLN A 186 21.45 16.85 -0.09
C GLN A 186 20.75 17.92 0.77
N THR A 187 19.41 17.96 0.75
CA THR A 187 18.60 18.89 1.54
C THR A 187 18.37 18.40 2.97
N GLN A 188 18.62 17.12 3.24
CA GLN A 188 18.37 16.51 4.54
C GLN A 188 19.64 16.49 5.39
N PRO A 189 19.63 17.09 6.60
CA PRO A 189 20.80 17.17 7.48
C PRO A 189 21.42 15.80 7.76
N LEU A 190 20.58 14.79 8.01
CA LEU A 190 20.97 13.41 8.32
C LEU A 190 21.86 12.78 7.24
N LEU A 191 21.61 13.13 5.97
CA LEU A 191 22.31 12.57 4.82
C LEU A 191 23.50 13.44 4.39
N GLN A 192 23.48 14.73 4.69
CA GLN A 192 24.39 15.72 4.10
C GLN A 192 25.87 15.46 4.45
N LEU A 193 26.17 15.09 5.69
CA LEU A 193 27.54 14.82 6.15
C LEU A 193 28.18 13.63 5.44
N HIS A 194 27.38 12.57 5.23
CA HIS A 194 27.84 11.32 4.65
C HIS A 194 27.83 11.35 3.12
N LEU A 195 26.86 12.02 2.50
CA LEU A 195 26.83 12.22 1.04
C LEU A 195 28.04 13.00 0.51
N LYS A 196 28.66 13.87 1.33
CA LYS A 196 29.90 14.56 0.98
C LYS A 196 31.12 13.63 0.93
N LYS A 197 31.12 12.53 1.69
CA LYS A 197 32.21 11.54 1.74
C LYS A 197 32.22 10.62 0.52
N HIS A 198 31.04 10.31 -0.03
CA HIS A 198 30.92 9.43 -1.21
C HIS A 198 31.08 10.23 -2.51
N LYS A 199 32.06 9.88 -3.35
CA LYS A 199 32.29 10.54 -4.65
C LYS A 199 31.07 10.34 -5.58
N PRO A 200 30.69 11.35 -6.39
CA PRO A 200 29.46 11.34 -7.19
C PRO A 200 29.39 10.29 -8.33
N LYS A 201 30.43 9.47 -8.53
CA LYS A 201 30.54 8.53 -9.65
C LYS A 201 29.98 7.12 -9.35
N GLN A 202 29.67 6.79 -8.09
CA GLN A 202 29.20 5.44 -7.68
C GLN A 202 27.90 5.44 -6.87
N ILE A 203 27.31 6.61 -6.61
CA ILE A 203 26.07 6.73 -5.82
C ILE A 203 24.89 6.45 -6.75
N LEU A 204 24.12 5.40 -6.48
CA LEU A 204 22.74 5.33 -6.95
C LEU A 204 22.01 6.51 -6.32
N LYS A 205 21.67 7.52 -7.13
CA LYS A 205 21.14 8.81 -6.63
C LYS A 205 19.78 8.69 -5.92
N ARG A 206 19.18 7.49 -5.87
CA ARG A 206 17.86 7.20 -5.31
C ARG A 206 17.78 5.77 -4.79
N ILE A 207 16.97 5.58 -3.75
CA ILE A 207 16.43 4.26 -3.37
C ILE A 207 15.12 4.01 -4.14
N ASP A 208 14.66 2.76 -4.18
CA ASP A 208 13.33 2.44 -4.71
C ASP A 208 12.25 2.47 -3.62
N LEU A 209 11.04 2.89 -3.98
CA LEU A 209 9.88 2.85 -3.10
C LEU A 209 9.34 1.41 -3.02
N SER A 210 10.05 0.52 -2.35
CA SER A 210 9.57 -0.86 -2.16
C SER A 210 8.34 -0.93 -1.25
N VAL A 211 7.62 -2.06 -1.27
CA VAL A 211 6.52 -2.35 -0.33
C VAL A 211 6.94 -2.12 1.13
N THR A 212 8.16 -2.51 1.50
CA THR A 212 8.70 -2.35 2.86
C THR A 212 8.89 -0.87 3.20
N VAL A 213 9.51 -0.10 2.31
CA VAL A 213 9.70 1.35 2.48
C VAL A 213 8.36 2.06 2.60
N LEU A 214 7.38 1.67 1.78
CA LEU A 214 6.05 2.26 1.81
C LEU A 214 5.30 1.94 3.12
N LYS A 215 5.41 0.71 3.63
CA LYS A 215 4.86 0.32 4.93
C LYS A 215 5.50 1.12 6.07
N LEU A 216 6.83 1.23 6.07
CA LEU A 216 7.58 2.03 7.05
C LEU A 216 7.13 3.50 7.01
N LEU A 217 7.17 4.15 5.85
CA LEU A 217 6.71 5.53 5.69
C LEU A 217 5.25 5.71 6.14
N SER A 218 4.38 4.77 5.83
CA SER A 218 2.97 4.82 6.23
C SER A 218 2.76 4.78 7.74
N VAL A 219 3.63 4.08 8.48
CA VAL A 219 3.57 4.10 9.94
C VAL A 219 4.21 5.38 10.47
N LEU A 220 5.41 5.73 10.03
CA LEU A 220 6.15 6.90 10.51
C LEU A 220 5.41 8.22 10.27
N ILE A 221 4.90 8.45 9.05
CA ILE A 221 4.13 9.66 8.73
C ILE A 221 2.89 9.77 9.63
N ARG A 222 2.31 8.66 10.08
CA ARG A 222 1.14 8.67 10.97
C ARG A 222 1.48 8.74 12.46
N CYS A 223 2.76 8.69 12.83
CA CYS A 223 3.23 9.05 14.17
C CYS A 223 3.23 10.57 14.36
N SER A 224 3.27 11.35 13.28
CA SER A 224 3.13 12.80 13.32
C SER A 224 1.70 13.29 13.14
N LEU A 225 1.48 14.58 13.39
CA LEU A 225 0.29 15.29 12.93
C LEU A 225 0.30 15.43 11.40
N PRO A 226 -0.89 15.53 10.76
CA PRO A 226 -0.98 15.86 9.35
C PRO A 226 -0.19 17.15 9.04
N PRO A 227 0.73 17.14 8.05
CA PRO A 227 1.78 18.15 7.94
C PRO A 227 1.32 19.52 7.43
N ALA A 228 0.05 19.69 7.09
CA ALA A 228 -0.46 20.90 6.44
C ALA A 228 -1.93 21.19 6.77
N MET A 229 -2.36 20.94 8.01
CA MET A 229 -3.72 21.30 8.45
C MET A 229 -3.91 22.83 8.33
N ASP A 230 -4.56 23.26 7.24
CA ASP A 230 -4.71 24.67 6.84
C ASP A 230 -6.15 25.18 7.02
N VAL A 231 -7.03 24.31 7.54
CA VAL A 231 -8.40 24.65 7.94
C VAL A 231 -8.40 25.20 9.37
N PRO A 232 -9.01 26.38 9.62
CA PRO A 232 -9.15 26.90 10.96
C PRO A 232 -10.06 26.00 11.80
N ALA A 233 -9.63 25.67 13.03
CA ALA A 233 -10.49 24.99 13.98
C ALA A 233 -11.63 25.91 14.41
N ASP A 234 -12.87 25.48 14.21
CA ASP A 234 -14.07 26.19 14.67
C ASP A 234 -14.66 25.46 15.90
N VAL A 235 -15.32 26.21 16.79
CA VAL A 235 -16.00 25.70 17.99
C VAL A 235 -17.12 24.72 17.59
N GLU A 236 -17.75 24.89 16.43
CA GLU A 236 -18.77 23.98 15.90
C GLU A 236 -18.19 22.74 15.18
N HIS A 237 -16.94 22.82 14.71
CA HIS A 237 -16.27 21.76 13.95
C HIS A 237 -14.82 21.59 14.44
N PRO A 238 -14.60 20.97 15.61
CA PRO A 238 -13.26 20.69 16.09
C PRO A 238 -12.53 19.82 15.08
N LEU A 239 -11.25 20.14 14.81
CA LEU A 239 -10.36 19.32 13.97
C LEU A 239 -10.18 17.94 14.62
N MET A 240 -11.09 17.04 14.30
CA MET A 240 -11.12 15.72 14.90
C MET A 240 -10.19 14.81 14.10
N LEU A 241 -9.04 14.52 14.68
CA LEU A 241 -8.19 13.47 14.16
C LEU A 241 -8.92 12.12 14.29
N PRO A 242 -8.88 11.27 13.24
CA PRO A 242 -9.39 9.91 13.32
C PRO A 242 -8.80 9.18 14.54
N SER A 243 -9.50 8.22 15.13
CA SER A 243 -9.03 7.49 16.33
C SER A 243 -7.65 6.84 16.12
N ASN A 244 -7.33 6.47 14.88
CA ASN A 244 -6.02 5.94 14.46
C ASN A 244 -4.93 7.01 14.26
N MET A 245 -5.23 8.26 14.58
CA MET A 245 -4.40 9.47 14.48
C MET A 245 -4.59 10.38 15.70
N ALA A 246 -5.12 9.91 16.84
CA ALA A 246 -5.55 10.79 17.95
C ALA A 246 -4.68 10.69 19.22
N HIS A 247 -3.45 10.15 19.13
CA HIS A 247 -2.65 9.83 20.30
C HIS A 247 -1.17 10.19 20.11
N ASP A 248 -0.62 10.92 21.08
CA ASP A 248 0.80 11.22 21.32
C ASP A 248 1.64 11.44 20.07
N HIS A 249 1.32 12.53 19.36
CA HIS A 249 2.02 12.92 18.14
C HIS A 249 3.36 13.57 18.44
N VAL A 250 4.29 13.37 17.52
CA VAL A 250 5.52 14.16 17.42
C VAL A 250 5.47 15.05 16.20
N ASP A 251 6.01 16.26 16.33
CA ASP A 251 6.09 17.19 15.22
C ASP A 251 7.17 16.75 14.23
N LEU A 252 6.85 16.84 12.94
CA LEU A 252 7.84 16.67 11.88
C LEU A 252 8.80 17.85 11.91
N THR A 253 10.07 17.58 11.59
CA THR A 253 11.04 18.67 11.43
C THR A 253 10.65 19.55 10.23
N PRO A 254 11.00 20.85 10.20
CA PRO A 254 10.71 21.72 9.06
C PRO A 254 11.25 21.18 7.73
N THR A 255 12.43 20.54 7.76
CA THR A 255 13.03 19.89 6.58
C THR A 255 12.23 18.69 6.11
N ASP A 256 11.58 17.95 7.00
CA ASP A 256 10.71 16.82 6.66
C ASP A 256 9.42 17.30 6.00
N HIS A 257 8.82 18.39 6.50
CA HIS A 257 7.66 19.03 5.88
C HIS A 257 7.92 19.40 4.41
N ASP A 258 9.07 20.01 4.12
CA ASP A 258 9.42 20.47 2.77
C ASP A 258 9.52 19.32 1.75
N VAL A 259 10.11 18.19 2.15
CA VAL A 259 10.28 17.04 1.25
C VAL A 259 9.01 16.21 1.09
N LEU A 260 8.18 16.10 2.14
CA LEU A 260 6.90 15.38 2.10
C LEU A 260 5.88 16.06 1.19
N LEU A 261 5.91 17.38 1.07
CA LEU A 261 4.98 18.13 0.23
C LEU A 261 5.56 18.46 -1.16
N ASN A 262 6.71 17.89 -1.50
CA ASN A 262 7.35 18.09 -2.79
C ASN A 262 6.60 17.40 -3.93
N GLU A 263 6.54 18.06 -5.10
CA GLU A 263 5.88 17.55 -6.29
C GLU A 263 6.39 16.16 -6.73
N ARG A 264 7.69 15.88 -6.56
CA ARG A 264 8.26 14.57 -6.92
C ARG A 264 7.70 13.46 -6.05
N PHE A 265 7.48 13.71 -4.76
CA PHE A 265 6.90 12.71 -3.87
C PHE A 265 5.42 12.48 -4.17
N ILE A 266 4.65 13.55 -4.39
CA ILE A 266 3.25 13.46 -4.84
C ILE A 266 3.15 12.67 -6.16
N THR A 267 4.08 12.90 -7.10
CA THR A 267 4.15 12.15 -8.36
C THR A 267 4.39 10.65 -8.12
N LEU A 268 5.34 10.31 -7.25
CA LEU A 268 5.62 8.91 -6.90
C LEU A 268 4.40 8.21 -6.28
N LEU A 269 3.68 8.90 -5.38
CA LEU A 269 2.49 8.35 -4.73
C LEU A 269 1.31 8.18 -5.72
N THR A 270 1.17 9.08 -6.69
CA THR A 270 0.04 9.04 -7.65
C THR A 270 0.19 7.99 -8.76
N GLN A 271 1.42 7.57 -9.09
CA GLN A 271 1.70 6.68 -10.24
C GLN A 271 1.82 5.17 -9.89
N ARG A 272 1.80 4.79 -8.61
CA ARG A 272 2.11 3.41 -8.17
C ARG A 272 0.94 2.42 -8.26
N ALA A 273 -0.28 2.86 -7.98
CA ALA A 273 -1.42 1.97 -7.74
C ALA A 273 -2.08 1.46 -9.03
N ASN A 274 -1.41 0.60 -9.80
CA ASN A 274 -1.94 0.04 -11.05
C ASN A 274 -2.91 -1.15 -10.86
N HIS A 275 -2.79 -1.86 -9.75
CA HIS A 275 -3.69 -2.92 -9.27
C HIS A 275 -3.74 -2.88 -7.73
N TYR A 276 -4.72 -3.56 -7.12
CA TYR A 276 -4.68 -3.75 -5.67
C TYR A 276 -3.49 -4.65 -5.33
N THR A 277 -2.66 -4.24 -4.38
CA THR A 277 -1.46 -4.94 -3.92
C THR A 277 -1.23 -4.70 -2.43
N LYS A 278 -0.16 -5.32 -1.89
CA LYS A 278 0.38 -5.00 -0.55
C LYS A 278 0.78 -3.53 -0.38
N GLU A 279 0.94 -2.77 -1.47
CA GLU A 279 1.24 -1.33 -1.44
C GLU A 279 -0.01 -0.47 -1.28
N THR A 280 -1.20 -0.96 -1.68
CA THR A 280 -2.41 -0.14 -1.79
C THR A 280 -2.84 0.47 -0.45
N LYS A 281 -2.85 -0.32 0.63
CA LYS A 281 -3.26 0.17 1.95
C LYS A 281 -2.25 1.18 2.54
N PRO A 282 -0.93 0.89 2.58
CA PRO A 282 0.06 1.88 2.99
C PRO A 282 -0.01 3.19 2.20
N LEU A 283 -0.19 3.10 0.87
CA LEU A 283 -0.32 4.26 -0.01
C LEU A 283 -1.56 5.10 0.34
N GLU A 284 -2.71 4.46 0.49
CA GLU A 284 -3.96 5.12 0.90
C GLU A 284 -3.81 5.81 2.26
N GLN A 285 -3.13 5.17 3.21
CA GLN A 285 -2.86 5.75 4.53
C GLN A 285 -1.96 6.98 4.46
N ILE A 286 -0.90 6.96 3.64
CA ILE A 286 -0.02 8.12 3.43
C ILE A 286 -0.80 9.27 2.81
N ILE A 287 -1.47 9.04 1.68
CA ILE A 287 -2.22 10.08 0.96
C ILE A 287 -3.30 10.68 1.87
N SER A 288 -4.05 9.82 2.60
CA SER A 288 -5.12 10.30 3.47
C SER A 288 -4.57 11.15 4.61
N HIS A 289 -3.42 10.79 5.17
CA HIS A 289 -2.80 11.55 6.24
C HIS A 289 -2.23 12.89 5.74
N LEU A 290 -1.58 12.91 4.57
CA LEU A 290 -1.03 14.16 4.00
C LEU A 290 -2.13 15.18 3.63
N CYS A 291 -3.30 14.71 3.20
CA CYS A 291 -4.40 15.55 2.74
C CYS A 291 -5.43 15.89 3.83
N TRP A 292 -5.32 15.30 5.03
CA TRP A 292 -6.28 15.48 6.12
C TRP A 292 -6.33 16.95 6.54
N GLU A 293 -7.53 17.55 6.48
CA GLU A 293 -7.75 18.96 6.83
C GLU A 293 -6.80 19.93 6.09
N SER A 294 -6.37 19.55 4.88
CA SER A 294 -5.45 20.34 4.05
C SER A 294 -5.99 20.59 2.65
N ARG A 295 -6.45 21.82 2.39
CA ARG A 295 -6.92 22.28 1.08
C ARG A 295 -5.76 22.40 0.11
N ARG A 296 -4.62 22.94 0.55
CA ARG A 296 -3.43 23.11 -0.28
C ARG A 296 -2.92 21.77 -0.80
N VAL A 297 -2.74 20.80 0.09
CA VAL A 297 -2.20 19.48 -0.29
C VAL A 297 -3.21 18.70 -1.11
N THR A 298 -4.49 18.72 -0.73
CA THR A 298 -5.58 18.14 -1.54
C THR A 298 -5.56 18.69 -2.97
N SER A 299 -5.40 20.00 -3.13
CA SER A 299 -5.39 20.65 -4.45
C SER A 299 -4.19 20.19 -5.29
N ALA A 300 -3.00 20.11 -4.70
CA ALA A 300 -1.81 19.60 -5.40
C ALA A 300 -1.97 18.16 -5.89
N PHE A 301 -2.59 17.29 -5.09
CA PHE A 301 -2.93 15.93 -5.52
C PHE A 301 -3.97 15.93 -6.65
N ILE A 302 -5.04 16.71 -6.54
CA ILE A 302 -6.07 16.81 -7.58
C ILE A 302 -5.44 17.30 -8.90
N GLU A 303 -4.63 18.36 -8.88
CA GLU A 303 -3.93 18.86 -10.06
C GLU A 303 -3.06 17.78 -10.71
N LYS A 304 -2.28 17.04 -9.90
CA LYS A 304 -1.43 15.96 -10.42
C LYS A 304 -2.24 14.80 -11.00
N ILE A 305 -3.34 14.43 -10.36
CA ILE A 305 -4.29 13.42 -10.85
C ILE A 305 -4.86 13.83 -12.20
N MET A 306 -5.36 15.06 -12.32
CA MET A 306 -5.98 15.56 -13.54
C MET A 306 -4.98 15.65 -14.69
N HIS A 307 -3.79 16.19 -14.42
CA HIS A 307 -2.70 16.23 -15.41
C HIS A 307 -2.31 14.82 -15.88
N GLY A 308 -2.21 13.85 -14.97
CA GLY A 308 -1.94 12.46 -15.31
C GLY A 308 -3.01 11.84 -16.22
N ILE A 309 -4.29 12.05 -15.91
CA ILE A 309 -5.41 11.57 -16.74
C ILE A 309 -5.42 12.24 -18.13
N GLU A 310 -5.04 13.52 -18.19
CA GLU A 310 -4.93 14.27 -19.44
C GLU A 310 -3.76 13.81 -20.33
N VAL A 311 -2.61 13.49 -19.75
CA VAL A 311 -1.39 13.14 -20.50
C VAL A 311 -1.31 11.64 -20.80
N GLU A 312 -1.53 10.79 -19.81
CA GLU A 312 -1.26 9.34 -19.90
C GLU A 312 -2.31 8.60 -20.73
N ASP A 313 -1.91 7.53 -21.42
CA ASP A 313 -2.83 6.70 -22.19
C ASP A 313 -3.50 5.63 -21.30
N HIS A 314 -4.52 4.96 -21.84
CA HIS A 314 -5.42 4.07 -21.13
C HIS A 314 -4.80 2.97 -20.23
N HIS A 315 -3.57 2.55 -20.48
CA HIS A 315 -2.89 1.53 -19.67
C HIS A 315 -2.28 2.11 -18.38
N ASP A 316 -2.05 3.42 -18.33
CA ASP A 316 -1.35 4.12 -17.25
C ASP A 316 -2.24 5.12 -16.49
N VAL A 317 -3.50 5.32 -16.90
CA VAL A 317 -4.41 6.27 -16.22
C VAL A 317 -4.97 5.75 -14.88
N LYS A 318 -4.99 4.44 -14.64
CA LYS A 318 -5.66 3.85 -13.47
C LYS A 318 -5.11 4.30 -12.09
N PRO A 319 -3.79 4.47 -11.89
CA PRO A 319 -3.23 4.94 -10.62
C PRO A 319 -3.81 6.28 -10.17
N TYR A 320 -4.06 7.20 -11.10
CA TYR A 320 -4.65 8.51 -10.80
C TYR A 320 -6.08 8.40 -10.28
N PHE A 321 -6.92 7.55 -10.91
CA PHE A 321 -8.27 7.27 -10.41
C PHE A 321 -8.26 6.56 -9.05
N ARG A 322 -7.27 5.70 -8.77
CA ARG A 322 -7.14 5.06 -7.45
C ARG A 322 -6.68 6.05 -6.38
N THR A 323 -5.81 6.98 -6.72
CA THR A 323 -5.42 8.08 -5.83
C THR A 323 -6.63 8.97 -5.54
N LEU A 324 -7.41 9.33 -6.57
CA LEU A 324 -8.68 10.06 -6.40
C LEU A 324 -9.66 9.28 -5.51
N ASN A 325 -9.76 7.96 -5.67
CA ASN A 325 -10.58 7.13 -4.80
C ASN A 325 -10.17 7.23 -3.32
N SER A 326 -8.87 7.29 -3.02
CA SER A 326 -8.37 7.50 -1.65
C SER A 326 -8.78 8.87 -1.12
N LEU A 327 -8.67 9.92 -1.94
CA LEU A 327 -9.09 11.27 -1.58
C LEU A 327 -10.60 11.35 -1.24
N LEU A 328 -11.44 10.69 -2.05
CA LEU A 328 -12.89 10.69 -1.88
C LEU A 328 -13.38 9.82 -0.71
N LYS A 329 -12.54 8.94 -0.15
CA LYS A 329 -12.86 8.15 1.05
C LYS A 329 -12.73 8.95 2.34
N MET A 330 -11.95 10.04 2.33
CA MET A 330 -11.70 10.84 3.52
C MET A 330 -13.00 11.48 4.03
N ARG A 331 -13.11 11.56 5.36
CA ARG A 331 -14.30 12.06 6.06
C ARG A 331 -13.91 13.16 7.05
N ASP A 332 -13.18 14.14 6.54
CA ASP A 332 -12.80 15.37 7.24
C ASP A 332 -13.76 16.51 6.84
N SER A 333 -13.54 17.72 7.36
CA SER A 333 -14.39 18.88 7.06
C SER A 333 -14.43 19.24 5.56
N LEU A 334 -13.38 18.87 4.82
CA LEU A 334 -13.21 19.16 3.40
C LEU A 334 -13.82 18.10 2.47
N ALA A 335 -14.48 17.06 3.00
CA ALA A 335 -14.94 15.93 2.19
C ALA A 335 -15.89 16.32 1.05
N GLU A 336 -16.88 17.18 1.32
CA GLU A 336 -17.85 17.62 0.30
C GLU A 336 -17.20 18.52 -0.76
N GLU A 337 -16.36 19.45 -0.34
CA GLU A 337 -15.62 20.34 -1.24
C GLU A 337 -14.68 19.53 -2.14
N ARG A 338 -13.89 18.63 -1.56
CA ARG A 338 -12.96 17.76 -2.28
C ARG A 338 -13.68 16.91 -3.33
N LEU A 339 -14.88 16.43 -3.01
CA LEU A 339 -15.73 15.70 -3.94
C LEU A 339 -16.22 16.60 -5.08
N ALA A 340 -16.73 17.79 -4.78
CA ALA A 340 -17.24 18.71 -5.78
C ALA A 340 -16.13 19.21 -6.74
N ASP A 341 -15.00 19.68 -6.21
CA ASP A 341 -13.86 20.14 -7.01
C ASP A 341 -13.25 19.00 -7.84
N GLY A 342 -13.00 17.86 -7.20
CA GLY A 342 -12.41 16.69 -7.85
C GLY A 342 -13.26 16.16 -9.00
N LEU A 343 -14.58 16.03 -8.83
CA LEU A 343 -15.47 15.55 -9.90
C LEU A 343 -15.69 16.58 -11.00
N THR A 344 -15.75 17.87 -10.66
CA THR A 344 -15.85 18.96 -11.66
C THR A 344 -14.64 18.92 -12.60
N LYS A 345 -13.43 18.91 -12.03
CA LYS A 345 -12.18 18.85 -12.81
C LYS A 345 -12.05 17.54 -13.56
N LEU A 346 -12.42 16.41 -12.96
CA LEU A 346 -12.38 15.10 -13.61
C LEU A 346 -13.27 15.07 -14.86
N LEU A 347 -14.52 15.52 -14.76
CA LEU A 347 -15.43 15.55 -15.91
C LEU A 347 -14.94 16.49 -17.01
N ALA A 348 -14.38 17.65 -16.65
CA ALA A 348 -13.81 18.59 -17.61
C ALA A 348 -12.65 17.96 -18.39
N VAL A 349 -11.71 17.30 -17.71
CA VAL A 349 -10.59 16.58 -18.34
C VAL A 349 -11.10 15.43 -19.20
N MET A 350 -12.00 14.59 -18.69
CA MET A 350 -12.57 13.48 -19.47
C MET A 350 -13.27 13.98 -20.73
N ALA A 351 -14.00 15.10 -20.65
CA ALA A 351 -14.66 15.71 -21.78
C ALA A 351 -13.66 16.26 -22.82
N SER A 352 -12.53 16.83 -22.39
CA SER A 352 -11.48 17.32 -23.31
C SER A 352 -10.74 16.18 -24.03
N GLN A 353 -10.71 14.98 -23.43
CA GLN A 353 -10.03 13.81 -23.97
C GLN A 353 -10.90 12.92 -24.87
N GLN A 354 -12.16 13.29 -25.15
CA GLN A 354 -13.13 12.49 -25.95
C GLN A 354 -12.64 12.04 -27.33
N LYS A 355 -11.63 12.73 -27.89
CA LYS A 355 -11.01 12.35 -29.18
C LYS A 355 -10.21 11.04 -29.10
N PHE A 356 -9.85 10.55 -27.91
CA PHE A 356 -9.07 9.33 -27.71
C PHE A 356 -9.94 8.21 -27.14
N TYR A 357 -10.24 7.21 -27.98
CA TYR A 357 -11.20 6.15 -27.65
C TYR A 357 -10.81 5.37 -26.39
N LYS A 358 -9.61 4.76 -26.37
CA LYS A 358 -9.20 3.88 -25.26
C LYS A 358 -9.08 4.64 -23.93
N ALA A 359 -8.56 5.86 -23.95
CA ALA A 359 -8.42 6.69 -22.75
C ALA A 359 -9.80 7.10 -22.20
N THR A 360 -10.73 7.53 -23.08
CA THR A 360 -12.09 7.89 -22.70
C THR A 360 -12.88 6.69 -22.18
N GLU A 361 -12.83 5.56 -22.89
CA GLU A 361 -13.48 4.30 -22.49
C GLU A 361 -13.01 3.85 -21.11
N THR A 362 -11.70 3.85 -20.87
CA THR A 362 -11.13 3.45 -19.57
C THR A 362 -11.51 4.42 -18.47
N SER A 363 -11.51 5.73 -18.75
CA SER A 363 -11.93 6.76 -17.79
C SER A 363 -13.40 6.63 -17.42
N LEU A 364 -14.28 6.28 -18.37
CA LEU A 364 -15.69 5.99 -18.10
C LEU A 364 -15.87 4.74 -17.21
N ASP A 365 -15.11 3.66 -17.46
CA ASP A 365 -15.13 2.48 -16.58
C ASP A 365 -14.65 2.83 -15.17
N MET A 366 -13.59 3.64 -15.04
CA MET A 366 -13.07 4.06 -13.74
C MET A 366 -14.03 5.01 -13.00
N LEU A 367 -14.65 5.98 -13.68
CA LEU A 367 -15.68 6.84 -13.10
C LEU A 367 -16.89 6.03 -12.61
N ALA A 368 -17.35 5.05 -13.40
CA ALA A 368 -18.44 4.17 -13.00
C ALA A 368 -18.09 3.38 -11.73
N ARG A 369 -16.83 2.96 -11.57
CA ARG A 369 -16.35 2.30 -10.35
C ARG A 369 -16.28 3.26 -9.15
N LEU A 370 -15.89 4.52 -9.36
CA LEU A 370 -15.93 5.54 -8.31
C LEU A 370 -17.37 5.79 -7.84
N ALA A 371 -18.31 5.98 -8.77
CA ALA A 371 -19.73 6.19 -8.47
C ALA A 371 -20.32 5.02 -7.65
N LYS A 372 -19.95 3.79 -8.01
CA LYS A 372 -20.34 2.58 -7.28
C LYS A 372 -19.77 2.49 -5.87
N ARG A 373 -18.54 2.95 -5.64
CA ARG A 373 -17.88 2.92 -4.31
C ARG A 373 -18.36 4.02 -3.38
N HIS A 374 -18.76 5.15 -3.97
CA HIS A 374 -19.07 6.38 -3.25
C HIS A 374 -20.46 6.86 -3.63
N ILE A 375 -21.42 6.66 -2.73
CA ILE A 375 -22.80 7.13 -2.94
C ILE A 375 -22.85 8.66 -3.18
N ALA A 376 -21.94 9.42 -2.59
CA ALA A 376 -21.83 10.86 -2.81
C ALA A 376 -21.40 11.21 -4.25
N VAL A 377 -20.55 10.39 -4.88
CA VAL A 377 -20.19 10.56 -6.30
C VAL A 377 -21.41 10.30 -7.19
N THR A 378 -22.18 9.24 -6.91
CA THR A 378 -23.42 8.98 -7.65
C THR A 378 -24.42 10.14 -7.50
N ARG A 379 -24.65 10.63 -6.28
CA ARG A 379 -25.51 11.79 -6.04
C ARG A 379 -25.06 13.01 -6.83
N TRP A 380 -23.78 13.37 -6.71
CA TRP A 380 -23.22 14.51 -7.42
C TRP A 380 -23.36 14.39 -8.95
N LEU A 381 -23.14 13.20 -9.52
CA LEU A 381 -23.31 12.97 -10.96
C LEU A 381 -24.77 13.12 -11.43
N ARG A 382 -25.75 12.78 -10.58
CA ARG A 382 -27.18 12.98 -10.83
C ARG A 382 -27.55 14.45 -10.76
N ASP A 383 -27.06 15.15 -9.75
CA ASP A 383 -27.31 16.59 -9.57
C ASP A 383 -26.68 17.40 -10.71
N ASN A 384 -25.56 16.92 -11.27
CA ASN A 384 -24.85 17.53 -12.39
C ASN A 384 -25.11 16.83 -13.74
N ARG A 385 -26.28 16.21 -13.91
CA ARG A 385 -26.60 15.36 -15.08
C ARG A 385 -26.30 16.02 -16.43
N MET A 386 -26.55 17.32 -16.58
CA MET A 386 -26.32 18.04 -17.85
C MET A 386 -24.86 17.99 -18.31
N SER A 387 -23.92 18.09 -17.36
CA SER A 387 -22.47 17.96 -17.62
C SER A 387 -22.04 16.53 -17.93
N CYS A 388 -22.92 15.54 -17.67
CA CYS A 388 -22.66 14.12 -17.84
C CYS A 388 -23.26 13.52 -19.12
N VAL A 389 -24.23 14.19 -19.76
CA VAL A 389 -24.98 13.66 -20.93
C VAL A 389 -24.08 13.25 -22.10
N TRP A 390 -22.93 13.91 -22.27
CA TRP A 390 -22.00 13.58 -23.33
C TRP A 390 -21.50 12.14 -23.25
N MET A 391 -21.38 11.56 -22.05
CA MET A 391 -20.84 10.20 -21.85
C MET A 391 -21.70 9.15 -22.58
N GLU A 392 -23.02 9.25 -22.43
CA GLU A 392 -23.96 8.37 -23.13
C GLU A 392 -23.92 8.60 -24.64
N LYS A 393 -23.97 9.87 -25.08
CA LYS A 393 -23.91 10.21 -26.51
C LYS A 393 -22.63 9.69 -27.16
N TRP A 394 -21.51 9.83 -26.47
CA TRP A 394 -20.19 9.37 -26.90
C TRP A 394 -20.17 7.85 -27.07
N LEU A 395 -20.66 7.08 -26.08
CA LEU A 395 -20.75 5.62 -26.17
C LEU A 395 -21.62 5.17 -27.35
N VAL A 396 -22.79 5.78 -27.54
CA VAL A 396 -23.70 5.43 -28.65
C VAL A 396 -23.07 5.75 -30.01
N ALA A 397 -22.36 6.88 -30.13
CA ALA A 397 -21.72 7.32 -31.36
C ALA A 397 -20.58 6.40 -31.85
N HIS A 398 -20.05 5.52 -31.00
CA HIS A 398 -18.98 4.58 -31.35
C HIS A 398 -19.47 3.16 -31.68
N ARG A 399 -20.78 2.91 -31.67
CA ARG A 399 -21.34 1.57 -31.89
C ARG A 399 -21.29 1.16 -33.37
N GLY A 400 -20.95 -0.11 -33.61
CA GLY A 400 -21.04 -0.74 -34.92
C GLY A 400 -19.98 -0.28 -35.94
N ALA A 401 -20.20 -0.69 -37.21
CA ALA A 401 -19.25 -0.44 -38.30
C ALA A 401 -19.16 1.02 -38.74
N GLU A 402 -20.18 1.82 -38.44
CA GLU A 402 -20.28 3.25 -38.73
C GLU A 402 -20.00 4.13 -37.51
N GLY A 403 -19.33 3.57 -36.48
CA GLY A 403 -18.95 4.31 -35.29
C GLY A 403 -17.96 5.45 -35.59
N TYR A 404 -17.89 6.44 -34.71
CA TYR A 404 -16.99 7.60 -34.86
C TYR A 404 -15.52 7.21 -35.03
N LEU A 405 -15.07 6.13 -34.38
CA LEU A 405 -13.71 5.62 -34.54
C LEU A 405 -13.48 5.04 -35.94
N GLN A 406 -14.44 4.27 -36.48
CA GLN A 406 -14.38 3.71 -37.82
C GLN A 406 -14.39 4.82 -38.89
N GLN A 407 -15.15 5.88 -38.65
CA GLN A 407 -15.21 7.09 -39.48
C GLN A 407 -14.02 8.04 -39.27
N ARG A 408 -13.04 7.69 -38.44
CA ARG A 408 -11.85 8.51 -38.12
C ARG A 408 -12.16 9.88 -37.53
N LYS A 409 -13.32 10.04 -36.91
CA LYS A 409 -13.68 11.24 -36.11
C LYS A 409 -12.96 11.24 -34.76
N THR A 410 -12.53 10.08 -34.29
CA THR A 410 -11.69 9.88 -33.10
C THR A 410 -10.47 9.02 -33.44
N VAL A 411 -9.52 8.99 -32.51
CA VAL A 411 -8.28 8.20 -32.58
C VAL A 411 -8.33 7.11 -31.53
N LEU A 412 -7.79 5.93 -31.83
CA LEU A 412 -7.87 4.76 -30.95
C LEU A 412 -7.11 4.97 -29.62
N VAL A 413 -5.90 5.52 -29.68
CA VAL A 413 -5.01 5.76 -28.54
C VAL A 413 -4.42 7.18 -28.57
N LYS A 414 -3.86 7.64 -27.45
CA LYS A 414 -3.13 8.91 -27.37
C LYS A 414 -1.80 8.87 -28.16
N PRO A 415 -1.25 10.03 -28.53
CA PRO A 415 0.11 10.12 -29.08
C PRO A 415 1.12 9.47 -28.12
N ASN A 416 2.15 8.82 -28.66
CA ASN A 416 3.21 8.14 -27.90
C ASN A 416 2.74 6.98 -27.00
N SER A 417 1.52 6.47 -27.20
CA SER A 417 1.07 5.25 -26.52
C SER A 417 2.06 4.11 -26.74
N THR A 418 2.46 3.43 -25.67
CA THR A 418 3.32 2.24 -25.74
C THR A 418 2.52 0.94 -25.91
N SER A 419 1.19 1.05 -25.98
CA SER A 419 0.32 -0.11 -26.03
C SER A 419 0.32 -0.80 -27.39
N SER A 420 -0.01 -2.09 -27.40
CA SER A 420 -0.21 -2.86 -28.63
C SER A 420 -1.36 -2.35 -29.51
N TRP A 421 -2.22 -1.47 -28.98
CA TRP A 421 -3.36 -0.91 -29.69
C TRP A 421 -2.96 0.08 -30.79
N VAL A 422 -1.75 0.63 -30.75
CA VAL A 422 -1.24 1.56 -31.79
C VAL A 422 -1.31 0.94 -33.19
N ASN A 423 -1.10 -0.37 -33.30
CA ASN A 423 -1.03 -1.09 -34.58
C ASN A 423 -2.37 -1.70 -35.01
N VAL A 424 -3.46 -1.50 -34.24
CA VAL A 424 -4.75 -2.13 -34.52
C VAL A 424 -5.52 -1.33 -35.56
N SER A 425 -5.92 -1.99 -36.66
CA SER A 425 -6.76 -1.37 -37.68
C SER A 425 -8.17 -1.05 -37.14
N VAL A 426 -8.58 0.22 -37.27
CA VAL A 426 -9.88 0.72 -36.81
C VAL A 426 -11.08 0.09 -37.54
N THR A 427 -10.87 -0.42 -38.75
CA THR A 427 -11.90 -1.08 -39.58
C THR A 427 -11.99 -2.59 -39.35
N SER A 428 -11.14 -3.16 -38.49
CA SER A 428 -11.15 -4.60 -38.25
C SER A 428 -12.45 -5.04 -37.54
N SER A 429 -13.04 -6.14 -38.03
CA SER A 429 -14.26 -6.71 -37.44
C SER A 429 -14.07 -7.14 -35.98
N GLY A 430 -12.85 -7.56 -35.62
CA GLY A 430 -12.47 -7.89 -34.25
C GLY A 430 -12.56 -6.70 -33.30
N LEU A 431 -12.05 -5.53 -33.72
CA LEU A 431 -12.15 -4.29 -32.93
C LEU A 431 -13.59 -3.82 -32.81
N ILE A 432 -14.37 -3.80 -33.89
CA ILE A 432 -15.79 -3.40 -33.85
C ILE A 432 -16.55 -4.25 -32.83
N LYS A 433 -16.39 -5.58 -32.86
CA LYS A 433 -16.98 -6.49 -31.86
C LYS A 433 -16.46 -6.24 -30.44
N ALA A 434 -15.23 -5.79 -30.26
CA ALA A 434 -14.69 -5.44 -28.93
C ALA A 434 -15.32 -4.15 -28.40
N ILE A 435 -15.46 -3.13 -29.25
CA ILE A 435 -16.11 -1.86 -28.94
C ILE A 435 -17.58 -2.11 -28.57
N ASP A 436 -18.32 -2.86 -29.38
CA ASP A 436 -19.73 -3.17 -29.10
C ASP A 436 -19.91 -3.91 -27.77
N ARG A 437 -19.01 -4.85 -27.43
CA ARG A 437 -19.00 -5.53 -26.12
C ARG A 437 -18.76 -4.55 -24.98
N SER A 438 -17.80 -3.64 -25.15
CA SER A 438 -17.48 -2.62 -24.14
C SER A 438 -18.65 -1.66 -23.92
N ILE A 439 -19.24 -1.13 -25.00
CA ILE A 439 -20.42 -0.26 -24.94
C ILE A 439 -21.60 -0.99 -24.31
N SER A 440 -21.84 -2.26 -24.65
CA SER A 440 -22.93 -3.06 -24.07
C SER A 440 -22.78 -3.25 -22.56
N LYS A 441 -21.55 -3.21 -22.04
CA LYS A 441 -21.25 -3.26 -20.61
C LYS A 441 -21.32 -1.88 -19.94
N LEU A 442 -20.76 -0.84 -20.55
CA LEU A 442 -20.61 0.48 -19.94
C LEU A 442 -21.89 1.33 -20.05
N LEU A 443 -22.59 1.29 -21.17
CA LEU A 443 -23.75 2.15 -21.40
C LEU A 443 -24.87 1.94 -20.36
N PRO A 444 -25.26 0.71 -19.99
CA PRO A 444 -26.25 0.51 -18.93
C PRO A 444 -25.78 1.04 -17.57
N ARG A 445 -24.48 0.92 -17.26
CA ARG A 445 -23.91 1.42 -16.00
C ARG A 445 -23.97 2.94 -15.91
N ILE A 446 -23.56 3.64 -16.97
CA ILE A 446 -23.64 5.10 -17.03
C ILE A 446 -25.08 5.57 -16.92
N ARG A 447 -26.02 4.94 -17.65
CA ARG A 447 -27.45 5.25 -17.55
C ARG A 447 -27.98 5.06 -16.13
N SER A 448 -27.68 3.93 -15.49
CA SER A 448 -28.10 3.64 -14.11
C SER A 448 -27.51 4.63 -13.09
N ILE A 449 -26.26 5.06 -13.26
CA ILE A 449 -25.66 6.08 -12.38
C ILE A 449 -26.41 7.41 -12.51
N LEU A 450 -26.76 7.82 -13.73
CA LEU A 450 -27.42 9.09 -14.01
C LEU A 450 -28.94 9.07 -13.79
N ASP A 451 -29.53 7.89 -13.64
CA ASP A 451 -30.95 7.71 -13.35
C ASP A 451 -31.21 7.89 -11.84
N PRO A 452 -32.01 8.89 -11.42
CA PRO A 452 -32.34 9.11 -10.02
C PRO A 452 -32.97 7.91 -9.32
N ASP A 453 -33.77 7.13 -10.06
CA ASP A 453 -34.60 6.05 -9.52
C ASP A 453 -33.89 4.69 -9.57
N ALA A 454 -32.75 4.60 -10.24
CA ALA A 454 -32.00 3.36 -10.35
C ALA A 454 -31.25 3.04 -9.04
N ALA A 455 -31.39 1.79 -8.60
CA ALA A 455 -30.53 1.22 -7.58
C ALA A 455 -29.12 1.01 -8.14
N VAL A 456 -28.10 1.42 -7.38
CA VAL A 456 -26.70 1.21 -7.76
C VAL A 456 -26.32 -0.25 -7.43
N GLU A 457 -26.07 -1.07 -8.45
CA GLU A 457 -25.62 -2.45 -8.24
C GLU A 457 -24.20 -2.50 -7.64
N THR A 458 -24.07 -3.12 -6.46
CA THR A 458 -22.80 -3.34 -5.78
C THR A 458 -22.26 -4.74 -6.08
N PHE A 459 -21.47 -4.91 -7.13
CA PHE A 459 -20.71 -6.15 -7.38
C PHE A 459 -19.26 -6.04 -6.84
N TYR A 460 -18.52 -7.14 -6.73
CA TYR A 460 -17.07 -7.06 -6.50
C TYR A 460 -16.34 -6.76 -7.82
N ASP A 461 -15.30 -5.94 -7.80
CA ASP A 461 -14.35 -5.83 -8.93
C ASP A 461 -12.90 -6.09 -8.51
N SER A 462 -12.02 -6.33 -9.49
CA SER A 462 -10.61 -6.68 -9.27
C SER A 462 -9.79 -5.63 -8.51
N ASP A 463 -10.33 -4.42 -8.33
CA ASP A 463 -9.67 -3.32 -7.63
C ASP A 463 -10.19 -3.15 -6.19
N ASP A 464 -11.17 -3.95 -5.78
CA ASP A 464 -11.62 -4.03 -4.40
C ASP A 464 -10.63 -4.81 -3.54
N ASN A 465 -10.63 -4.54 -2.23
CA ASN A 465 -9.82 -5.30 -1.28
C ASN A 465 -10.15 -6.80 -1.41
N PRO A 466 -9.18 -7.66 -1.77
CA PRO A 466 -9.36 -9.10 -1.94
C PRO A 466 -10.01 -9.78 -0.74
N GLN A 467 -9.72 -9.29 0.47
CA GLN A 467 -10.29 -9.81 1.70
C GLN A 467 -11.83 -9.70 1.73
N ARG A 468 -12.43 -8.75 1.00
CA ARG A 468 -13.89 -8.58 0.94
C ARG A 468 -14.61 -9.75 0.27
N LEU A 469 -13.90 -10.57 -0.51
CA LEU A 469 -14.46 -11.80 -1.07
C LEU A 469 -14.56 -12.91 -0.04
N VAL A 470 -13.74 -12.91 1.01
CA VAL A 470 -13.76 -13.97 2.02
C VAL A 470 -15.14 -14.02 2.70
N GLY A 471 -15.71 -15.21 2.76
CA GLY A 471 -17.07 -15.48 3.23
C GLY A 471 -18.17 -15.24 2.19
N LYS A 472 -17.85 -14.71 0.99
CA LYS A 472 -18.85 -14.49 -0.07
C LYS A 472 -19.07 -15.76 -0.89
N ARG A 473 -20.32 -15.95 -1.31
CA ARG A 473 -20.70 -16.97 -2.29
C ARG A 473 -20.37 -16.46 -3.69
N VAL A 474 -19.67 -17.27 -4.46
CA VAL A 474 -19.19 -16.91 -5.78
C VAL A 474 -19.58 -17.97 -6.79
N ARG A 475 -19.81 -17.55 -8.03
CA ARG A 475 -19.97 -18.43 -9.18
C ARG A 475 -18.81 -18.18 -10.13
N VAL A 476 -17.93 -19.17 -10.28
CA VAL A 476 -16.67 -19.05 -11.04
C VAL A 476 -16.77 -19.84 -12.35
N LYS A 477 -16.29 -19.24 -13.44
CA LYS A 477 -16.24 -19.89 -14.75
C LYS A 477 -15.05 -20.82 -14.87
N TRP A 478 -15.30 -22.07 -15.22
CA TRP A 478 -14.32 -23.10 -15.47
C TRP A 478 -14.17 -23.37 -16.98
N ALA A 479 -13.31 -24.34 -17.33
CA ALA A 479 -13.15 -24.80 -18.71
C ALA A 479 -14.49 -25.26 -19.33
N LYS A 480 -14.58 -25.20 -20.66
CA LYS A 480 -15.79 -25.51 -21.44
C LYS A 480 -17.00 -24.65 -21.08
N ASP A 481 -16.77 -23.40 -20.66
CA ASP A 481 -17.79 -22.41 -20.31
C ASP A 481 -18.77 -22.83 -19.21
N LYS A 482 -18.41 -23.82 -18.39
CA LYS A 482 -19.21 -24.25 -17.24
C LYS A 482 -18.99 -23.31 -16.05
N TRP A 483 -20.04 -23.10 -15.26
CA TRP A 483 -20.01 -22.25 -14.07
C TRP A 483 -20.27 -23.09 -12.83
N TYR A 484 -19.45 -22.90 -11.80
CA TYR A 484 -19.54 -23.63 -10.54
C TYR A 484 -19.69 -22.66 -9.39
N GLU A 485 -20.57 -22.99 -8.45
CA GLU A 485 -20.82 -22.20 -7.25
C GLU A 485 -20.00 -22.73 -6.08
N GLY A 486 -19.50 -21.80 -5.27
CA GLY A 486 -18.75 -22.10 -4.08
C GLY A 486 -18.69 -20.91 -3.14
N THR A 487 -18.00 -21.10 -2.03
CA THR A 487 -17.75 -20.06 -1.03
C THR A 487 -16.26 -19.80 -0.94
N VAL A 488 -15.88 -18.53 -0.98
CA VAL A 488 -14.49 -18.13 -0.73
C VAL A 488 -14.23 -18.28 0.77
N GLN A 489 -13.37 -19.22 1.16
CA GLN A 489 -13.10 -19.51 2.57
C GLN A 489 -11.92 -18.72 3.13
N GLN A 490 -10.89 -18.47 2.30
CA GLN A 490 -9.68 -17.80 2.74
C GLN A 490 -9.07 -16.99 1.60
N PHE A 491 -8.31 -15.96 1.96
CA PHE A 491 -7.41 -15.24 1.06
C PHE A 491 -5.98 -15.34 1.63
N ASN A 492 -5.02 -15.69 0.78
CA ASN A 492 -3.61 -15.72 1.12
C ASN A 492 -2.95 -14.44 0.59
N GLU A 493 -2.45 -13.58 1.49
CA GLU A 493 -1.85 -12.31 1.11
C GLU A 493 -0.50 -12.48 0.39
N ASP A 494 0.23 -13.57 0.66
CA ASP A 494 1.55 -13.84 0.07
C ASP A 494 1.46 -14.36 -1.35
N THR A 495 0.57 -15.32 -1.60
CA THR A 495 0.32 -15.81 -2.96
C THR A 495 -0.71 -14.99 -3.70
N TYR A 496 -1.45 -14.10 -3.03
CA TYR A 496 -2.54 -13.31 -3.61
C TYR A 496 -3.65 -14.19 -4.22
N GLU A 497 -3.90 -15.36 -3.63
CA GLU A 497 -4.90 -16.33 -4.06
C GLU A 497 -6.07 -16.43 -3.08
N HIS A 498 -7.27 -16.63 -3.63
CA HIS A 498 -8.48 -16.98 -2.89
C HIS A 498 -8.72 -18.47 -2.93
N PHE A 499 -8.90 -19.07 -1.76
CA PHE A 499 -9.30 -20.47 -1.63
C PHE A 499 -10.83 -20.58 -1.69
N VAL A 500 -11.34 -21.24 -2.74
CA VAL A 500 -12.78 -21.44 -2.98
C VAL A 500 -13.12 -22.91 -2.72
N ALA A 501 -14.09 -23.13 -1.83
CA ALA A 501 -14.72 -24.43 -1.63
C ALA A 501 -16.04 -24.48 -2.41
N TYR A 502 -16.11 -25.33 -3.43
CA TYR A 502 -17.26 -25.49 -4.30
C TYR A 502 -18.31 -26.41 -3.68
N ASP A 503 -19.57 -26.23 -4.09
CA ASP A 503 -20.70 -27.00 -3.54
C ASP A 503 -20.64 -28.50 -3.92
N ASP A 504 -19.89 -28.85 -4.97
CA ASP A 504 -19.63 -30.23 -5.39
C ASP A 504 -18.50 -30.91 -4.58
N GLY A 505 -17.93 -30.21 -3.61
CA GLY A 505 -16.87 -30.71 -2.74
C GLY A 505 -15.45 -30.40 -3.24
N ASP A 506 -15.28 -29.92 -4.48
CA ASP A 506 -13.98 -29.51 -4.99
C ASP A 506 -13.46 -28.27 -4.24
N LYS A 507 -12.15 -28.18 -4.06
CA LYS A 507 -11.49 -27.03 -3.45
C LYS A 507 -10.32 -26.57 -4.30
N ARG A 508 -10.26 -25.27 -4.62
CA ARG A 508 -9.21 -24.71 -5.48
C ARG A 508 -8.83 -23.30 -5.07
N SER A 509 -7.55 -22.98 -5.22
CA SER A 509 -7.01 -21.63 -5.08
C SER A 509 -6.96 -20.93 -6.43
N TYR A 510 -7.29 -19.63 -6.46
CA TYR A 510 -7.20 -18.82 -7.66
C TYR A 510 -6.77 -17.39 -7.37
N HIS A 511 -6.02 -16.79 -8.29
CA HIS A 511 -6.06 -15.34 -8.47
C HIS A 511 -7.41 -14.93 -9.04
N MET A 512 -8.36 -14.51 -8.18
CA MET A 512 -9.72 -14.16 -8.63
C MET A 512 -9.72 -13.00 -9.63
N SER A 513 -8.71 -12.13 -9.61
CA SER A 513 -8.51 -11.07 -10.61
C SER A 513 -8.34 -11.58 -12.05
N GLU A 514 -7.91 -12.84 -12.22
CA GLU A 514 -7.70 -13.48 -13.52
C GLU A 514 -8.86 -14.40 -13.94
N LYS A 515 -9.84 -14.59 -13.05
CA LYS A 515 -11.02 -15.43 -13.31
C LYS A 515 -12.22 -14.59 -13.68
N LEU A 516 -13.07 -15.16 -14.53
CA LEU A 516 -14.43 -14.68 -14.71
C LEU A 516 -15.29 -15.28 -13.59
N PHE A 517 -15.81 -14.42 -12.72
CA PHE A 517 -16.69 -14.84 -11.63
C PHE A 517 -17.73 -13.77 -11.31
N TYR A 518 -18.77 -14.17 -10.59
CA TYR A 518 -19.77 -13.27 -10.01
C TYR A 518 -19.91 -13.57 -8.52
N VAL A 519 -20.14 -12.55 -7.71
CA VAL A 519 -20.63 -12.73 -6.34
C VAL A 519 -22.13 -13.02 -6.45
N VAL A 520 -22.57 -14.12 -5.85
CA VAL A 520 -23.98 -14.51 -5.83
C VAL A 520 -24.58 -13.93 -4.55
N ASP A 521 -25.35 -12.84 -4.69
CA ASP A 521 -26.11 -12.34 -3.55
C ASP A 521 -27.22 -13.33 -3.19
N LEU A 522 -27.30 -13.71 -1.92
CA LEU A 522 -28.44 -14.41 -1.35
C LEU A 522 -29.64 -13.44 -1.28
N THR A 523 -30.20 -13.05 -2.41
CA THR A 523 -31.60 -12.64 -2.44
C THR A 523 -32.44 -13.92 -2.44
N PRO A 524 -33.36 -14.12 -1.47
CA PRO A 524 -34.22 -15.29 -1.49
C PRO A 524 -35.15 -15.17 -2.69
N SER A 525 -34.87 -15.94 -3.74
CA SER A 525 -35.77 -16.07 -4.88
C SER A 525 -37.16 -16.52 -4.40
N PRO A 526 -38.26 -15.91 -4.89
CA PRO A 526 -39.61 -16.34 -4.53
C PRO A 526 -39.80 -17.77 -5.02
N LYS A 527 -40.00 -18.70 -4.07
CA LYS A 527 -40.19 -20.13 -4.32
C LYS A 527 -41.15 -20.35 -5.49
N ALA A 528 -40.65 -21.00 -6.55
CA ALA A 528 -41.46 -21.49 -7.65
C ALA A 528 -42.58 -22.39 -7.10
N ARG A 529 -43.83 -21.93 -7.21
CA ARG A 529 -45.03 -22.67 -6.83
C ARG A 529 -45.11 -23.91 -7.73
N LYS A 530 -44.78 -25.09 -7.19
CA LYS A 530 -44.99 -26.38 -7.88
C LYS A 530 -46.47 -26.47 -8.29
N LYS A 531 -46.73 -26.47 -9.60
CA LYS A 531 -48.01 -26.92 -10.17
C LYS A 531 -48.19 -28.40 -9.77
N LYS A 532 -49.13 -28.67 -8.86
CA LYS A 532 -49.66 -30.03 -8.68
C LYS A 532 -50.41 -30.41 -9.96
N LEU A 533 -49.88 -31.39 -10.68
CA LEU A 533 -50.62 -32.18 -11.65
C LEU A 533 -51.76 -32.88 -10.90
N GLN A 534 -53.00 -32.50 -11.18
CA GLN A 534 -54.18 -33.30 -10.83
C GLN A 534 -54.29 -34.42 -11.85
N GLY A 535 -54.18 -35.67 -11.36
CA GLY A 535 -54.51 -36.86 -12.12
C GLY A 535 -56.03 -36.96 -12.30
N VAL A 536 -56.45 -37.07 -13.54
CA VAL A 536 -57.83 -37.39 -13.94
C VAL A 536 -58.00 -38.90 -13.87
N SER A 537 -58.79 -39.39 -12.92
CA SER A 537 -59.38 -40.73 -12.96
C SER A 537 -60.62 -40.69 -13.86
N LYS A 538 -60.66 -41.55 -14.88
CA LYS A 538 -61.83 -41.76 -15.75
C LYS A 538 -62.98 -42.44 -14.99
N PRO A 539 -64.26 -42.14 -15.31
CA PRO A 539 -65.42 -42.82 -14.75
C PRO A 539 -65.84 -44.04 -15.58
N ASN A 540 -66.64 -44.91 -14.95
CA ASN A 540 -67.55 -45.84 -15.62
C ASN A 540 -68.66 -45.09 -16.36
#